data_AF-A0A954KAV4-F1
#
_entry.id   AF-A0A954KAV4-F1
#
_cell.length_a   1.000
_cell.length_b   1.000
_cell.length_c   1.000
_cell.angle_alpha   90.00
_cell.angle_beta   90.00
_cell.angle_gamma   90.00
#
_symmetry.space_group_name_H-M   'P 1'
#
loop_
_entity.id
_entity.type
_entity.pdbx_description
1 polymer ?
#
loop_
_entity_poly.entity_id
_entity_poly.type
_entity_poly.pdbx_seq_one_letter_code
_entity_poly.pdbx_strand_id
1 'polypeptide(L)'
;MPGTMDRPEIRVEGENDQHSLVHILLHHGLKYDEKPWPSDHPKFIPAGGKDPLLNSMVDVIKLSTPPAVGFVLDADNPMTDRWNQVSKNLNEVGLALPSTPPLTGLIKYVPKYKTRVGIWLMPDNQRDGKIKDFLQTLIAQDDPLIELAIDSTNEAKSKGATFADKDQPKAVLNTWLAWQEEPGEPYGRAVAKRYFDHDHELAFRFVKWFKNLYDIA
;
A
#
# COMPACT_ATOMS: atom_id res chain seq x y z
N MET A 1 3.74 30.85 21.07
CA MET A 1 4.35 29.62 20.52
C MET A 1 3.48 29.19 19.35
N PRO A 2 4.00 29.07 18.12
CA PRO A 2 3.20 28.54 17.02
C PRO A 2 2.88 27.09 17.39
N GLY A 3 1.61 26.77 17.54
CA GLY A 3 1.18 25.40 17.80
C GLY A 3 1.72 24.49 16.71
N THR A 4 2.34 23.37 17.10
CA THR A 4 2.65 22.29 16.18
C THR A 4 1.35 21.92 15.48
N MET A 5 1.20 22.31 14.21
CA MET A 5 0.12 21.78 13.39
C MET A 5 0.36 20.27 13.33
N ASP A 6 -0.63 19.52 13.80
CA ASP A 6 -0.52 18.07 13.80
C ASP A 6 -0.39 17.58 12.35
N ARG A 7 0.60 16.72 12.16
CA ARG A 7 1.01 16.22 10.84
C ARG A 7 0.02 15.16 10.37
N PRO A 8 -0.46 15.20 9.11
CA PRO A 8 -1.31 14.14 8.58
C PRO A 8 -0.63 12.77 8.69
N GLU A 9 -1.42 11.70 8.78
CA GLU A 9 -0.90 10.35 9.00
C GLU A 9 -1.35 9.39 7.90
N ILE A 10 -0.47 8.48 7.48
CA ILE A 10 -0.83 7.31 6.67
C ILE A 10 -0.52 6.04 7.45
N ARG A 11 -1.55 5.21 7.63
CA ARG A 11 -1.49 3.96 8.38
C ARG A 11 -1.34 2.80 7.38
N VAL A 12 -0.34 1.95 7.59
CA VAL A 12 -0.04 0.80 6.73
C VAL A 12 0.08 -0.47 7.57
N GLU A 13 -0.07 -1.65 6.97
CA GLU A 13 -0.06 -2.90 7.73
C GLU A 13 1.28 -3.16 8.44
N GLY A 14 2.39 -3.08 7.71
CA GLY A 14 3.72 -3.39 8.25
C GLY A 14 4.83 -2.44 7.77
N GLU A 15 6.04 -2.66 8.32
CA GLU A 15 7.22 -1.88 7.95
C GLU A 15 7.63 -2.12 6.49
N ASN A 16 7.50 -3.35 5.99
CA ASN A 16 7.84 -3.66 4.59
C ASN A 16 6.94 -2.90 3.60
N ASP A 17 5.65 -2.76 3.92
CA ASP A 17 4.68 -1.97 3.16
C ASP A 17 5.08 -0.50 3.16
N GLN A 18 5.38 0.06 4.34
CA GLN A 18 5.89 1.42 4.47
C GLN A 18 7.11 1.64 3.57
N HIS A 19 8.13 0.80 3.68
CA HIS A 19 9.37 0.94 2.93
C HIS A 19 9.13 0.91 1.41
N SER A 20 8.27 -0.01 0.95
CA SER A 20 7.92 -0.13 -0.48
C SER A 20 7.19 1.12 -0.99
N LEU A 21 6.17 1.57 -0.25
CA LEU A 21 5.37 2.75 -0.60
C LEU A 21 6.18 4.05 -0.58
N VAL A 22 7.05 4.21 0.40
CA VAL A 22 7.95 5.37 0.49
C VAL A 22 8.86 5.46 -0.72
N HIS A 23 9.45 4.35 -1.17
CA HIS A 23 10.32 4.36 -2.35
C HIS A 23 9.55 4.60 -3.66
N ILE A 24 8.28 4.19 -3.75
CA ILE A 24 7.42 4.57 -4.88
C ILE A 24 7.25 6.09 -4.88
N LEU A 25 6.84 6.68 -3.75
CA LEU A 25 6.67 8.14 -3.64
C LEU A 25 7.96 8.92 -3.96
N LEU A 26 9.12 8.39 -3.57
CA LEU A 26 10.42 8.96 -3.90
C LEU A 26 10.68 9.03 -5.41
N HIS A 27 10.40 7.95 -6.15
CA HIS A 27 10.55 7.94 -7.61
C HIS A 27 9.60 8.91 -8.31
N HIS A 28 8.48 9.26 -7.67
CA HIS A 28 7.54 10.26 -8.17
C HIS A 28 7.75 11.67 -7.56
N GLY A 29 8.94 11.94 -7.00
CA GLY A 29 9.39 13.28 -6.62
C GLY A 29 8.94 13.77 -5.25
N LEU A 30 8.33 12.93 -4.41
CA LEU A 30 8.06 13.27 -3.01
C LEU A 30 9.31 13.04 -2.15
N LYS A 31 9.65 14.02 -1.32
CA LYS A 31 10.91 14.05 -0.57
C LYS A 31 10.81 13.23 0.73
N TYR A 32 10.94 11.92 0.62
CA TYR A 32 11.02 10.97 1.75
C TYR A 32 12.43 10.37 1.94
N ASP A 33 13.44 11.03 1.39
CA ASP A 33 14.80 10.56 1.16
C ASP A 33 15.62 10.51 2.45
N GLU A 34 15.43 11.49 3.33
CA GLU A 34 16.17 11.58 4.59
C GLU A 34 15.25 11.78 5.80
N LYS A 35 15.63 11.16 6.92
CA LYS A 35 14.96 11.37 8.21
C LYS A 35 15.63 12.52 8.97
N PRO A 36 14.88 13.37 9.69
CA PRO A 36 13.42 13.35 9.81
C PRO A 36 12.74 13.77 8.50
N TRP A 37 11.72 13.02 8.07
CA TRP A 37 10.98 13.36 6.87
C TRP A 37 10.35 14.75 6.99
N PRO A 38 10.24 15.50 5.87
CA PRO A 38 9.68 16.85 5.86
C PRO A 38 8.36 16.94 6.61
N SER A 39 8.18 18.01 7.39
CA SER A 39 7.00 18.21 8.25
C SER A 39 5.70 18.42 7.47
N ASP A 40 5.80 18.82 6.20
CA ASP A 40 4.70 19.03 5.27
C ASP A 40 4.21 17.75 4.58
N HIS A 41 4.92 16.64 4.74
CA HIS A 41 4.52 15.33 4.21
C HIS A 41 3.78 14.51 5.28
N PRO A 42 2.83 13.63 4.95
CA PRO A 42 2.21 12.78 5.95
C PRO A 42 3.22 11.80 6.57
N LYS A 43 2.98 11.43 7.83
CA LYS A 43 3.79 10.46 8.57
C LYS A 43 3.28 9.05 8.31
N PHE A 44 4.15 8.15 7.85
CA PHE A 44 3.84 6.72 7.82
C PHE A 44 3.88 6.13 9.23
N ILE A 45 2.86 5.34 9.56
CA ILE A 45 2.75 4.64 10.84
C ILE A 45 2.33 3.18 10.56
N PRO A 46 3.25 2.23 10.71
CA PRO A 46 2.93 0.80 10.65
C PRO A 46 2.05 0.40 11.83
N ALA A 47 1.00 -0.36 11.55
CA ALA A 47 0.07 -0.81 12.59
C ALA A 47 0.48 -2.14 13.26
N GLY A 48 1.43 -2.88 12.65
CA GLY A 48 1.85 -4.19 13.16
C GLY A 48 0.97 -5.35 12.68
N GLY A 49 0.32 -5.18 11.51
CA GLY A 49 -0.51 -6.17 10.85
C GLY A 49 -1.89 -5.64 10.49
N LYS A 50 -2.65 -6.46 9.75
CA LYS A 50 -4.01 -6.14 9.30
C LYS A 50 -5.02 -5.89 10.43
N ASP A 51 -5.05 -6.76 11.45
CA ASP A 51 -6.07 -6.67 12.50
C ASP A 51 -5.84 -5.43 13.39
N PRO A 52 -4.61 -5.12 13.84
CA PRO A 52 -4.33 -3.86 14.51
C PRO A 52 -4.69 -2.62 13.66
N LEU A 53 -4.43 -2.67 12.34
CA LEU A 53 -4.77 -1.57 11.44
C LEU A 53 -6.28 -1.35 11.37
N LEU A 54 -7.04 -2.42 11.11
CA LEU A 54 -8.50 -2.38 11.02
C LEU A 54 -9.14 -1.95 12.35
N ASN A 55 -8.70 -2.53 13.46
CA ASN A 55 -9.29 -2.26 14.77
C ASN A 55 -9.02 -0.82 15.25
N SER A 56 -7.93 -0.20 14.81
CA SER A 56 -7.59 1.17 15.20
C SER A 56 -8.23 2.25 14.32
N MET A 57 -8.81 1.92 13.16
CA MET A 57 -9.28 2.90 12.17
C MET A 57 -10.21 3.95 12.78
N VAL A 58 -11.22 3.51 13.52
CA VAL A 58 -12.25 4.38 14.10
C VAL A 58 -11.62 5.35 15.10
N ASP A 59 -10.74 4.85 15.97
CA ASP A 59 -10.08 5.67 16.98
C ASP A 59 -9.08 6.63 16.36
N VAL A 60 -8.31 6.20 15.37
CA VAL A 60 -7.40 7.08 14.63
C VAL A 60 -8.16 8.20 13.94
N ILE A 61 -9.32 7.93 13.31
CA ILE A 61 -10.15 8.99 12.68
C ILE A 61 -10.70 9.95 13.74
N LYS A 62 -11.21 9.43 14.87
CA LYS A 62 -11.77 10.23 15.97
C LYS A 62 -10.72 11.14 16.61
N LEU A 63 -9.51 10.62 16.79
CA LEU A 63 -8.38 11.31 17.42
C LEU A 63 -7.57 12.12 16.42
N SER A 64 -7.79 11.93 15.11
CA SER A 64 -7.10 12.70 14.09
C SER A 64 -7.41 14.17 14.30
N THR A 65 -6.36 14.94 14.54
CA THR A 65 -6.39 16.37 14.40
C THR A 65 -6.21 16.68 12.91
N PRO A 66 -6.93 17.67 12.35
CA PRO A 66 -6.86 17.99 10.93
C PRO A 66 -5.40 18.08 10.44
N PRO A 67 -5.06 17.58 9.22
CA PRO A 67 -5.91 17.71 8.04
C PRO A 67 -6.44 16.42 7.40
N ALA A 68 -5.77 15.27 7.56
CA ALA A 68 -6.13 14.03 6.87
C ALA A 68 -5.49 12.79 7.51
N VAL A 69 -6.16 11.65 7.35
CA VAL A 69 -5.63 10.31 7.63
C VAL A 69 -5.87 9.37 6.44
N GLY A 70 -4.84 8.65 6.03
CA GLY A 70 -4.91 7.58 5.04
C GLY A 70 -4.75 6.20 5.65
N PHE A 71 -5.39 5.20 5.07
CA PHE A 71 -5.17 3.79 5.38
C PHE A 71 -4.86 3.03 4.10
N VAL A 72 -3.78 2.25 4.12
CA VAL A 72 -3.42 1.33 3.05
C VAL A 72 -3.50 -0.09 3.62
N LEU A 73 -4.38 -0.90 3.05
CA LEU A 73 -4.65 -2.25 3.55
C LEU A 73 -4.48 -3.28 2.43
N ASP A 74 -4.01 -4.48 2.76
CA ASP A 74 -4.11 -5.63 1.88
C ASP A 74 -5.58 -5.98 1.67
N ALA A 75 -6.02 -6.19 0.42
CA ALA A 75 -7.35 -6.72 0.16
C ALA A 75 -7.50 -8.14 0.69
N ASP A 76 -6.39 -8.89 0.83
CA ASP A 76 -6.40 -10.33 1.08
C ASP A 76 -7.28 -11.03 0.03
N ASN A 77 -7.88 -12.18 0.38
CA ASN A 77 -8.84 -12.89 -0.44
C ASN A 77 -9.94 -13.46 0.48
N PRO A 78 -11.23 -13.11 0.26
CA PRO A 78 -11.72 -12.22 -0.79
C PRO A 78 -11.69 -10.73 -0.38
N MET A 79 -11.40 -9.83 -1.33
CA MET A 79 -11.39 -8.37 -1.15
C MET A 79 -12.71 -7.84 -0.60
N THR A 80 -13.83 -8.48 -0.95
CA THR A 80 -15.16 -8.11 -0.48
C THR A 80 -15.26 -8.11 1.03
N ASP A 81 -14.61 -9.07 1.71
CA ASP A 81 -14.63 -9.16 3.16
C ASP A 81 -13.86 -7.99 3.79
N ARG A 82 -12.70 -7.66 3.21
CA ARG A 82 -11.91 -6.50 3.64
C ARG A 82 -12.68 -5.20 3.43
N TRP A 83 -13.31 -5.03 2.27
CA TRP A 83 -14.10 -3.83 1.98
C TRP A 83 -15.32 -3.70 2.90
N ASN A 84 -15.98 -4.82 3.25
CA ASN A 84 -17.07 -4.84 4.23
C ASN A 84 -16.59 -4.43 5.64
N GLN A 85 -15.41 -4.89 6.06
CA GLN A 85 -14.82 -4.50 7.35
C GLN A 85 -14.48 -3.00 7.38
N VAL A 86 -13.85 -2.49 6.32
CA VAL A 86 -13.58 -1.05 6.16
C VAL A 86 -14.88 -0.24 6.17
N SER A 87 -15.90 -0.71 5.43
CA SER A 87 -17.22 -0.07 5.38
C SER A 87 -17.89 -0.02 6.75
N LYS A 88 -17.82 -1.10 7.52
CA LYS A 88 -18.33 -1.13 8.90
C LYS A 88 -17.66 -0.07 9.77
N ASN A 89 -16.33 0.00 9.76
CA ASN A 89 -15.58 0.98 10.53
C ASN A 89 -15.88 2.43 10.11
N LEU A 90 -15.96 2.68 8.80
CA LEU A 90 -16.23 4.03 8.29
C LEU A 90 -17.68 4.47 8.55
N ASN A 91 -18.64 3.54 8.59
CA ASN A 91 -20.00 3.84 9.02
C ASN A 91 -20.07 4.35 10.48
N GLU A 92 -19.23 3.83 11.38
CA GLU A 92 -19.19 4.28 12.79
C GLU A 92 -18.76 5.75 12.97
N VAL A 93 -18.01 6.29 12.00
CA VAL A 93 -17.63 7.71 11.96
C VAL A 93 -18.54 8.55 11.07
N GLY A 94 -19.64 7.97 10.57
CA GLY A 94 -20.66 8.66 9.78
C GLY A 94 -20.37 8.71 8.28
N LEU A 95 -19.52 7.82 7.75
CA LEU A 95 -19.24 7.71 6.32
C LEU A 95 -19.90 6.47 5.70
N ALA A 96 -20.90 6.71 4.85
CA ALA A 96 -21.43 5.68 3.96
C ALA A 96 -20.48 5.47 2.76
N LEU A 97 -20.07 4.22 2.53
CA LEU A 97 -19.19 3.85 1.42
C LEU A 97 -19.98 3.30 0.23
N PRO A 98 -19.44 3.41 -1.00
CA PRO A 98 -19.98 2.70 -2.16
C PRO A 98 -19.93 1.18 -1.96
N SER A 99 -20.77 0.45 -2.69
CA SER A 99 -20.82 -1.02 -2.66
C SER A 99 -19.49 -1.68 -3.03
N THR A 100 -18.69 -1.02 -3.86
CA THR A 100 -17.36 -1.46 -4.27
C THR A 100 -16.34 -0.34 -4.07
N PRO A 101 -15.08 -0.68 -3.75
CA PRO A 101 -14.00 0.29 -3.66
C PRO A 101 -13.83 1.07 -4.98
N PRO A 102 -13.64 2.41 -4.94
CA PRO A 102 -13.34 3.19 -6.14
C PRO A 102 -11.96 2.84 -6.72
N LEU A 103 -11.86 2.74 -8.05
CA LEU A 103 -10.61 2.48 -8.78
C LEU A 103 -9.47 3.42 -8.36
N THR A 104 -9.80 4.69 -8.13
CA THR A 104 -8.85 5.76 -7.78
C THR A 104 -8.54 5.84 -6.29
N GLY A 105 -8.95 4.85 -5.50
CA GLY A 105 -8.97 4.91 -4.04
C GLY A 105 -10.11 5.79 -3.51
N LEU A 106 -10.49 5.55 -2.26
CA LEU A 106 -11.50 6.35 -1.57
C LEU A 106 -10.84 7.60 -0.97
N ILE A 107 -11.51 8.74 -1.09
CA ILE A 107 -11.26 9.95 -0.29
C ILE A 107 -12.62 10.52 0.12
N LYS A 108 -12.85 10.70 1.42
CA LYS A 108 -14.09 11.26 1.99
C LYS A 108 -13.77 12.22 3.12
N TYR A 109 -14.48 13.33 3.20
CA TYR A 109 -14.41 14.24 4.34
C TYR A 109 -15.38 13.80 5.43
N VAL A 110 -14.94 13.82 6.69
CA VAL A 110 -15.76 13.52 7.87
C VAL A 110 -16.04 14.83 8.62
N PRO A 111 -17.24 15.44 8.45
CA PRO A 111 -17.53 16.76 9.03
C PRO A 111 -17.38 16.80 10.56
N LYS A 112 -17.78 15.71 11.24
CA LYS A 112 -17.73 15.60 12.71
C LYS A 112 -16.32 15.77 13.28
N TYR A 113 -15.31 15.23 12.58
CA TYR A 113 -13.91 15.26 13.01
C TYR A 113 -13.07 16.26 12.21
N LYS A 114 -13.68 16.95 11.23
CA LYS A 114 -13.03 17.91 10.33
C LYS A 114 -11.79 17.34 9.64
N THR A 115 -11.81 16.04 9.32
CA THR A 115 -10.68 15.30 8.78
C THR A 115 -11.03 14.66 7.44
N ARG A 116 -10.08 14.56 6.53
CA ARG A 116 -10.23 13.71 5.34
C ARG A 116 -9.75 12.30 5.64
N VAL A 117 -10.52 11.32 5.22
CA VAL A 117 -10.17 9.91 5.33
C VAL A 117 -9.95 9.36 3.93
N GLY A 118 -8.78 8.77 3.71
CA GLY A 118 -8.46 8.07 2.48
C GLY A 118 -8.29 6.58 2.72
N ILE A 119 -8.78 5.75 1.80
CA ILE A 119 -8.55 4.30 1.79
C ILE A 119 -7.95 3.89 0.45
N TRP A 120 -6.87 3.13 0.51
CA TRP A 120 -6.34 2.34 -0.61
C TRP A 120 -6.34 0.86 -0.24
N LEU A 121 -6.98 0.03 -1.06
CA LEU A 121 -6.88 -1.42 -0.96
C LEU A 121 -5.85 -1.92 -1.97
N MET A 122 -4.84 -2.64 -1.49
CA MET A 122 -3.90 -3.34 -2.36
C MET A 122 -4.61 -4.48 -3.11
N PRO A 123 -4.15 -4.82 -4.32
CA PRO A 123 -3.09 -4.13 -5.03
C PRO A 123 -3.57 -2.83 -5.68
N ASP A 124 -4.80 -2.77 -6.17
CA ASP A 124 -5.25 -1.74 -7.12
C ASP A 124 -6.66 -1.19 -6.88
N ASN A 125 -7.21 -1.43 -5.69
CA ASN A 125 -8.59 -1.21 -5.28
C ASN A 125 -9.64 -2.06 -5.99
N GLN A 126 -9.31 -3.01 -6.87
CA GLN A 126 -10.30 -3.72 -7.69
C GLN A 126 -10.26 -5.24 -7.56
N ARG A 127 -9.14 -5.81 -7.09
CA ARG A 127 -8.94 -7.26 -7.01
C ARG A 127 -8.32 -7.65 -5.68
N ASP A 128 -8.39 -8.95 -5.40
CA ASP A 128 -7.73 -9.59 -4.27
C ASP A 128 -6.21 -9.39 -4.34
N GLY A 129 -5.57 -9.40 -3.18
CA GLY A 129 -4.12 -9.40 -3.10
C GLY A 129 -3.55 -8.46 -2.05
N LYS A 130 -2.24 -8.27 -2.17
CA LYS A 130 -1.37 -7.63 -1.20
C LYS A 130 -0.40 -6.68 -1.87
N ILE A 131 0.44 -6.04 -1.07
CA ILE A 131 1.56 -5.23 -1.59
C ILE A 131 2.43 -5.98 -2.62
N LYS A 132 2.58 -7.30 -2.49
CA LYS A 132 3.36 -8.12 -3.43
C LYS A 132 2.72 -8.17 -4.81
N ASP A 133 1.40 -8.31 -4.87
CA ASP A 133 0.65 -8.33 -6.12
C ASP A 133 0.68 -6.95 -6.79
N PHE A 134 0.70 -5.88 -5.99
CA PHE A 134 0.94 -4.53 -6.48
C PHE A 134 2.33 -4.42 -7.11
N LEU A 135 3.39 -4.83 -6.41
CA LEU A 135 4.76 -4.78 -6.91
C LEU A 135 4.98 -5.67 -8.13
N GLN A 136 4.39 -6.85 -8.16
CA GLN A 136 4.45 -7.74 -9.33
C GLN A 136 3.79 -7.10 -10.56
N THR A 137 2.74 -6.32 -10.38
CA THR A 137 2.10 -5.54 -11.47
C THR A 137 3.00 -4.42 -11.97
N LEU A 138 3.99 -3.98 -11.18
CA LEU A 138 4.99 -3.00 -11.60
C LEU A 138 6.20 -3.65 -12.29
N ILE A 139 6.24 -4.96 -12.50
CA ILE A 139 7.30 -5.56 -13.34
C ILE A 139 7.00 -5.17 -14.79
N ALA A 140 8.04 -4.84 -15.55
CA ALA A 140 7.90 -4.47 -16.96
C ALA A 140 7.14 -5.56 -17.74
N GLN A 141 6.20 -5.15 -18.60
CA GLN A 141 5.28 -6.07 -19.30
C GLN A 141 6.00 -7.17 -20.10
N ASP A 142 7.17 -6.86 -20.65
CA ASP A 142 7.96 -7.77 -21.49
C ASP A 142 9.20 -8.32 -20.75
N ASP A 143 9.20 -8.32 -19.41
CA ASP A 143 10.28 -8.92 -18.63
C ASP A 143 10.27 -10.46 -18.81
N PRO A 144 11.31 -11.07 -19.41
CA PRO A 144 11.31 -12.51 -19.66
C PRO A 144 11.55 -13.33 -18.38
N LEU A 145 12.04 -12.70 -17.31
CA LEU A 145 12.38 -13.38 -16.06
C LEU A 145 11.14 -13.60 -15.20
N ILE A 146 10.08 -12.78 -15.29
CA ILE A 146 8.89 -13.01 -14.47
C ILE A 146 8.13 -14.27 -14.89
N GLU A 147 8.04 -14.54 -16.19
CA GLU A 147 7.46 -15.81 -16.69
C GLU A 147 8.31 -17.00 -16.26
N LEU A 148 9.64 -16.92 -16.40
CA LEU A 148 10.55 -17.95 -15.93
C LEU A 148 10.44 -18.17 -14.41
N ALA A 149 10.20 -17.12 -13.62
CA ALA A 149 10.03 -17.21 -12.18
C ALA A 149 8.72 -17.90 -11.81
N ILE A 150 7.65 -17.64 -12.56
CA ILE A 150 6.37 -18.34 -12.43
C ILE A 150 6.56 -19.84 -12.69
N ASP A 151 7.15 -20.18 -13.83
CA ASP A 151 7.37 -21.57 -14.24
C ASP A 151 8.28 -22.31 -13.26
N SER A 152 9.39 -21.69 -12.87
CA SER A 152 10.34 -22.25 -11.91
C SER A 152 9.71 -22.45 -10.53
N THR A 153 8.85 -21.51 -10.09
CA THR A 153 8.15 -21.61 -8.81
C THR A 153 7.11 -22.75 -8.84
N ASN A 154 6.40 -22.91 -9.95
CA ASN A 154 5.45 -24.02 -10.16
C ASN A 154 6.18 -25.37 -10.22
N GLU A 155 7.30 -25.45 -10.92
CA GLU A 155 8.14 -26.64 -10.97
C GLU A 155 8.67 -26.98 -9.56
N ALA A 156 9.21 -26.00 -8.84
CA ALA A 156 9.69 -26.19 -7.47
C ALA A 156 8.59 -26.73 -6.54
N LYS A 157 7.35 -26.22 -6.68
CA LYS A 157 6.19 -26.74 -5.96
C LYS A 157 5.94 -28.22 -6.24
N SER A 158 6.00 -28.64 -7.51
CA SER A 158 5.87 -30.05 -7.89
C SER A 158 7.00 -30.94 -7.35
N LYS A 159 8.18 -30.38 -7.10
CA LYS A 159 9.34 -31.07 -6.49
C LYS A 159 9.37 -31.01 -4.96
N GLY A 160 8.35 -30.46 -4.31
CA GLY A 160 8.22 -30.45 -2.84
C GLY A 160 8.60 -29.16 -2.14
N ALA A 161 8.59 -28.01 -2.84
CA ALA A 161 8.68 -26.71 -2.16
C ALA A 161 7.55 -26.54 -1.13
N THR A 162 7.89 -25.99 0.05
CA THR A 162 7.06 -26.03 1.25
C THR A 162 6.19 -24.80 1.49
N PHE A 163 6.26 -23.79 0.61
CA PHE A 163 5.43 -22.59 0.74
C PHE A 163 3.94 -22.96 0.58
N ALA A 164 3.06 -22.30 1.35
CA ALA A 164 1.62 -22.51 1.25
C ALA A 164 1.10 -21.96 -0.10
N ASP A 165 -0.02 -22.49 -0.61
CA ASP A 165 -0.53 -22.08 -1.93
C ASP A 165 -0.87 -20.58 -1.98
N LYS A 166 -1.39 -20.04 -0.87
CA LYS A 166 -1.63 -18.60 -0.69
C LYS A 166 -0.37 -17.72 -0.76
N ASP A 167 0.81 -18.32 -0.58
CA ASP A 167 2.11 -17.66 -0.64
C ASP A 167 2.79 -17.86 -2.01
N GLN A 168 2.14 -18.48 -2.99
CA GLN A 168 2.69 -18.63 -4.35
C GLN A 168 3.08 -17.27 -4.97
N PRO A 169 2.26 -16.20 -4.94
CA PRO A 169 2.69 -14.89 -5.47
C PRO A 169 3.94 -14.35 -4.77
N LYS A 170 4.07 -14.63 -3.46
CA LYS A 170 5.28 -14.30 -2.69
C LYS A 170 6.49 -15.10 -3.18
N ALA A 171 6.33 -16.39 -3.42
CA ALA A 171 7.41 -17.24 -3.92
C ALA A 171 7.87 -16.77 -5.31
N VAL A 172 6.95 -16.52 -6.24
CA VAL A 172 7.24 -16.00 -7.59
C VAL A 172 8.04 -14.70 -7.51
N LEU A 173 7.55 -13.70 -6.76
CA LEU A 173 8.21 -12.40 -6.68
C LEU A 173 9.61 -12.50 -6.04
N ASN A 174 9.79 -13.34 -5.01
CA ASN A 174 11.11 -13.53 -4.41
C ASN A 174 12.08 -14.27 -5.34
N THR A 175 11.59 -15.23 -6.14
CA THR A 175 12.39 -15.91 -7.17
C THR A 175 12.86 -14.93 -8.24
N TRP A 176 11.96 -14.09 -8.75
CA TRP A 176 12.30 -13.05 -9.71
C TRP A 176 13.29 -12.03 -9.13
N LEU A 177 13.12 -11.63 -7.86
CA LEU A 177 14.07 -10.75 -7.15
C LEU A 177 15.45 -11.39 -6.96
N ALA A 178 15.54 -12.72 -6.86
CA ALA A 178 16.81 -13.45 -6.75
C ALA A 178 17.63 -13.40 -8.04
N TRP A 179 17.04 -13.00 -9.16
CA TRP A 179 17.70 -12.90 -10.47
C TRP A 179 18.02 -11.45 -10.89
N GLN A 180 17.79 -10.48 -10.00
CA GLN A 180 18.15 -9.08 -10.25
C GLN A 180 19.64 -8.84 -10.02
N GLU A 181 20.12 -7.67 -10.43
CA GLU A 181 21.54 -7.27 -10.35
C GLU A 181 22.13 -7.52 -8.95
N GLU A 182 21.40 -7.13 -7.90
CA GLU A 182 21.67 -7.55 -6.53
C GLU A 182 20.59 -8.56 -6.12
N PRO A 183 20.94 -9.85 -5.99
CA PRO A 183 19.98 -10.91 -5.72
C PRO A 183 19.24 -10.77 -4.39
N GLY A 184 17.93 -10.99 -4.42
CA GLY A 184 17.11 -11.23 -3.23
C GLY A 184 16.82 -9.96 -2.43
N GLU A 185 16.83 -8.80 -3.10
CA GLU A 185 16.59 -7.52 -2.45
C GLU A 185 15.21 -7.43 -1.78
N PRO A 186 15.12 -6.94 -0.51
CA PRO A 186 13.83 -6.61 0.08
C PRO A 186 13.09 -5.57 -0.77
N TYR A 187 11.76 -5.63 -0.75
CA TYR A 187 10.89 -4.85 -1.65
C TYR A 187 11.20 -3.36 -1.70
N GLY A 188 11.37 -2.70 -0.56
CA GLY A 188 11.74 -1.28 -0.54
C GLY A 188 13.05 -0.98 -1.27
N ARG A 189 14.08 -1.82 -1.10
CA ARG A 189 15.36 -1.67 -1.80
C ARG A 189 15.25 -2.01 -3.29
N ALA A 190 14.48 -3.03 -3.65
CA ALA A 190 14.20 -3.36 -5.05
C ALA A 190 13.46 -2.22 -5.78
N VAL A 191 12.50 -1.57 -5.11
CA VAL A 191 11.87 -0.34 -5.60
C VAL A 191 12.92 0.75 -5.73
N ALA A 192 13.71 1.03 -4.69
CA ALA A 192 14.76 2.07 -4.75
C ALA A 192 15.73 1.88 -5.92
N LYS A 193 16.09 0.63 -6.23
CA LYS A 193 17.02 0.23 -7.29
C LYS A 193 16.41 0.15 -8.70
N ARG A 194 15.14 0.51 -8.87
CA ARG A 194 14.47 0.54 -10.18
C ARG A 194 14.37 -0.84 -10.85
N TYR A 195 14.23 -1.90 -10.05
CA TYR A 195 13.89 -3.23 -10.60
C TYR A 195 12.44 -3.26 -11.08
N PHE A 196 11.57 -2.47 -10.47
CA PHE A 196 10.19 -2.28 -10.90
C PHE A 196 10.07 -1.06 -11.83
N ASP A 197 9.14 -1.13 -12.78
CA ASP A 197 8.68 -0.01 -13.57
C ASP A 197 7.85 0.95 -12.71
N HIS A 198 8.46 2.07 -12.34
CA HIS A 198 7.82 3.11 -11.55
C HIS A 198 6.85 3.96 -12.37
N ASP A 199 6.96 3.95 -13.70
CA ASP A 199 6.09 4.71 -14.59
C ASP A 199 4.84 3.90 -15.02
N HIS A 200 4.62 2.76 -14.38
CA HIS A 200 3.40 1.98 -14.59
C HIS A 200 2.15 2.75 -14.10
N GLU A 201 1.04 2.66 -14.84
CA GLU A 201 -0.21 3.40 -14.57
C GLU A 201 -0.72 3.20 -13.13
N LEU A 202 -0.55 1.99 -12.59
CA LEU A 202 -0.94 1.66 -11.22
C LEU A 202 -0.14 2.45 -10.16
N ALA A 203 1.17 2.63 -10.36
CA ALA A 203 1.99 3.44 -9.46
C ALA A 203 1.56 4.92 -9.51
N PHE A 204 1.35 5.46 -10.73
CA PHE A 204 0.81 6.80 -10.90
C PHE A 204 -0.55 6.99 -10.22
N ARG A 205 -1.43 5.99 -10.30
CA ARG A 205 -2.76 6.04 -9.66
C ARG A 205 -2.65 6.10 -8.14
N PHE A 206 -1.79 5.27 -7.54
CA PHE A 206 -1.52 5.31 -6.11
C PHE A 206 -0.95 6.67 -5.68
N VAL A 207 0.04 7.18 -6.40
CA VAL A 207 0.68 8.47 -6.12
C VAL A 207 -0.33 9.61 -6.24
N LYS A 208 -1.19 9.58 -7.26
CA LYS A 208 -2.25 10.59 -7.44
C LYS A 208 -3.26 10.55 -6.31
N TRP A 209 -3.69 9.37 -5.88
CA TRP A 209 -4.54 9.21 -4.69
C TRP A 209 -3.88 9.81 -3.44
N PHE A 210 -2.61 9.49 -3.22
CA PHE A 210 -1.83 10.00 -2.10
C PHE A 210 -1.75 11.53 -2.11
N LYS A 211 -1.36 12.12 -3.25
CA LYS A 211 -1.27 13.57 -3.43
C LYS A 211 -2.61 14.26 -3.18
N ASN A 212 -3.71 13.71 -3.73
CA ASN A 212 -5.06 14.25 -3.53
C ASN A 212 -5.54 14.17 -2.07
N LEU A 213 -5.16 13.12 -1.33
CA LEU A 213 -5.56 12.97 0.06
C LEU A 213 -4.91 14.03 0.96
N TYR A 214 -3.67 14.42 0.66
CA TYR A 214 -2.87 15.32 1.48
C TYR A 214 -2.66 16.71 0.89
N ASP A 215 -3.29 17.04 -0.24
CA ASP A 215 -3.07 18.27 -1.02
C ASP A 215 -1.60 18.55 -1.36
N ILE A 216 -0.87 17.50 -1.75
CA ILE A 216 0.53 17.63 -2.18
C ILE A 216 0.57 17.88 -3.69
N ALA A 217 1.29 18.92 -4.11
CA ALA A 217 1.50 19.27 -5.52
C ALA A 217 2.31 18.20 -6.28
#